data_AF-X0UZ40-F1
#
_entry.id   AF-X0UZ40-F1
#
_cell.length_a   1.000
_cell.length_b   1.000
_cell.length_c   1.000
_cell.angle_alpha   90.00
_cell.angle_beta   90.00
_cell.angle_gamma   90.00
#
_symmetry.space_group_name_H-M   'P 1'
#
loop_
_entity.id
_entity.type
_entity.pdbx_description
1 polymer ?
#
loop_
_entity_poly.entity_id
_entity_poly.type
_entity_poly.pdbx_seq_one_letter_code
_entity_poly.pdbx_strand_id
1 'polypeptide(L)'
;MIRPAWLDLLDGCYVNASVRDQGSYSRGQLYWAPMYYLTERMKYLRPTGCDPYHKRPPEFQIQTAEREQILGRGDKEESIFHHLPLLYPQFDVKLASDEVYVVQVAKKRLVILMSSPSTPWRVSSGRTRENCCLVAPVYSFNEGHSGQWRCAVGNFQFEELFYVPKSTTHTIADGYVRFDRVQTVPRAWLGRARVALHPDLLKWVDD
;
A
#
# COMPACT_ATOMS: atom_id res chain seq x y z
N MET A 1 5.70 32.46 16.93
CA MET A 1 4.87 31.46 16.22
C MET A 1 3.93 30.87 17.27
N ILE A 2 2.66 31.25 17.28
CA ILE A 2 1.70 30.83 18.30
C ILE A 2 1.33 29.37 17.99
N ARG A 3 1.62 28.44 18.89
CA ARG A 3 1.16 27.05 18.80
C ARG A 3 -0.33 27.05 19.16
N PRO A 4 -1.25 26.66 18.25
CA PRO A 4 -2.66 26.57 18.59
C PRO A 4 -2.89 25.70 19.83
N ALA A 5 -3.73 26.15 20.77
CA ALA A 5 -4.04 25.43 22.01
C ALA A 5 -4.62 24.01 21.78
N TRP A 6 -5.20 23.74 20.60
CA TRP A 6 -5.65 22.41 20.22
C TRP A 6 -4.49 21.42 19.97
N LEU A 7 -3.27 21.90 19.70
CA LEU A 7 -2.10 21.03 19.56
C LEU A 7 -1.61 20.47 20.90
N ASP A 8 -1.89 21.15 22.02
CA ASP A 8 -1.55 20.67 23.36
C ASP A 8 -2.57 19.62 23.86
N LEU A 9 -3.75 19.50 23.22
CA LEU A 9 -4.66 18.36 23.38
C LEU A 9 -4.15 17.06 22.71
N LEU A 10 -3.09 17.13 21.89
CA LEU A 10 -2.64 16.00 21.07
C LEU A 10 -1.70 15.01 21.77
N ASP A 11 -1.27 15.29 23.01
CA ASP A 11 -0.48 14.34 23.81
C ASP A 11 -1.29 13.07 24.18
N GLY A 12 -2.58 13.01 23.83
CA GLY A 12 -3.45 11.85 23.98
C GLY A 12 -3.82 11.11 22.68
N CYS A 13 -3.28 11.48 21.52
CA CYS A 13 -3.74 10.93 20.23
C CYS A 13 -3.38 9.46 19.99
N TYR A 14 -2.42 8.94 20.74
CA TYR A 14 -1.94 7.58 20.57
C TYR A 14 -1.90 6.85 21.90
N VAL A 15 -2.32 5.59 21.86
CA VAL A 15 -2.28 4.69 23.02
C VAL A 15 -1.43 3.48 22.69
N ASN A 16 -0.73 2.95 23.69
CA ASN A 16 -0.02 1.69 23.54
C ASN A 16 -1.05 0.57 23.36
N ALA A 17 -0.87 -0.23 22.31
CA ALA A 17 -1.71 -1.41 22.10
C ALA A 17 -1.42 -2.43 23.21
N SER A 18 -2.45 -2.89 23.91
CA SER A 18 -2.29 -3.93 24.93
C SER A 18 -1.72 -5.21 24.29
N VAL A 19 -1.04 -6.04 25.08
CA VAL A 19 -0.47 -7.31 24.57
C VAL A 19 -1.53 -8.17 23.88
N ARG A 20 -2.77 -8.14 24.40
CA ARG A 20 -3.91 -8.86 23.83
C ARG A 20 -4.34 -8.29 22.47
N ASP A 21 -4.24 -6.98 22.29
CA ASP A 21 -4.66 -6.30 21.06
C ASP A 21 -3.61 -6.36 19.95
N GLN A 22 -2.34 -6.64 20.27
CA GLN A 22 -1.27 -6.68 19.25
C GLN A 22 -1.53 -7.76 18.16
N GLY A 23 -2.30 -8.80 18.48
CA GLY A 23 -2.70 -9.86 17.55
C GLY A 23 -4.12 -9.75 17.00
N SER A 24 -4.91 -8.75 17.42
CA SER A 24 -6.33 -8.63 17.05
C SER A 24 -6.54 -7.97 15.69
N TYR A 25 -5.58 -7.16 15.22
CA TYR A 25 -5.71 -6.37 13.98
C TYR A 25 -7.00 -5.55 14.01
N SER A 26 -7.15 -4.78 15.08
CA SER A 26 -8.28 -3.90 15.30
C SER A 26 -8.10 -2.58 14.54
N ARG A 27 -9.21 -2.01 14.11
CA ARG A 27 -9.24 -0.69 13.46
C ARG A 27 -8.54 0.36 14.34
N GLY A 28 -7.84 1.30 13.69
CA GLY A 28 -7.09 2.36 14.35
C GLY A 28 -5.70 1.96 14.83
N GLN A 29 -5.35 0.67 14.78
CA GLN A 29 -3.99 0.22 15.06
C GLN A 29 -3.02 0.64 13.97
N LEU A 30 -1.81 1.01 14.38
CA LEU A 30 -0.77 1.45 13.46
C LEU A 30 0.24 0.32 13.20
N TYR A 31 0.57 0.15 11.93
CA TYR A 31 1.47 -0.89 11.46
C TYR A 31 2.48 -0.34 10.45
N TRP A 32 3.63 -0.98 10.35
CA TRP A 32 4.50 -0.78 9.19
C TRP A 32 4.11 -1.79 8.11
N ALA A 33 3.85 -1.31 6.91
CA ALA A 33 3.47 -2.14 5.76
C ALA A 33 4.11 -1.61 4.47
N PRO A 34 4.35 -2.47 3.46
CA PRO A 34 4.68 -2.02 2.12
C PRO A 34 3.45 -1.36 1.49
N MET A 35 3.60 -0.11 1.04
CA MET A 35 2.56 0.62 0.33
C MET A 35 2.98 0.83 -1.11
N TYR A 36 2.13 0.43 -2.04
CA TYR A 36 2.39 0.53 -3.46
C TYR A 36 2.14 1.95 -3.94
N TYR A 37 2.97 2.38 -4.89
CA TYR A 37 2.69 3.59 -5.66
C TYR A 37 2.12 3.19 -6.99
N LEU A 38 1.02 3.85 -7.36
CA LEU A 38 0.62 3.90 -8.75
C LEU A 38 1.64 4.79 -9.45
N THR A 39 2.55 4.18 -10.19
CA THR A 39 3.37 4.91 -11.15
C THR A 39 2.49 5.35 -12.30
N GLU A 40 2.74 6.54 -12.86
CA GLU A 40 1.96 7.07 -14.00
C GLU A 40 1.95 6.11 -15.19
N ARG A 41 3.04 5.35 -15.35
CA ARG A 41 3.17 4.30 -16.36
C ARG A 41 3.41 2.95 -15.71
N MET A 42 2.73 1.93 -16.21
CA MET A 42 2.90 0.55 -15.77
C MET A 42 4.27 0.05 -16.19
N LYS A 43 4.99 -0.58 -15.27
CA LYS A 43 6.24 -1.29 -15.57
C LYS A 43 5.99 -2.79 -15.57
N TYR A 44 6.65 -3.51 -16.45
CA TYR A 44 6.51 -4.96 -16.57
C TYR A 44 7.83 -5.63 -16.92
N LEU A 45 7.94 -6.93 -16.62
CA LEU A 45 9.08 -7.75 -17.01
C LEU A 45 8.80 -8.37 -18.37
N ARG A 46 9.57 -7.98 -19.38
CA ARG A 46 9.55 -8.62 -20.69
C ARG A 46 10.60 -9.73 -20.73
N PRO A 47 10.22 -10.98 -21.02
CA PRO A 47 11.19 -12.05 -21.16
C PRO A 47 12.08 -11.79 -22.39
N THR A 48 13.37 -12.02 -22.24
CA THR A 48 14.37 -11.95 -23.31
C THR A 48 15.13 -13.27 -23.41
N GLY A 49 15.44 -13.71 -24.63
CA GLY A 49 16.27 -14.90 -24.84
C GLY A 49 15.67 -16.19 -24.27
N CYS A 50 14.37 -16.45 -24.51
CA CYS A 50 13.72 -17.67 -24.04
C CYS A 50 14.33 -18.91 -24.70
N ASP A 51 14.86 -19.83 -23.91
CA ASP A 51 15.31 -21.14 -24.37
C ASP A 51 14.11 -22.07 -24.58
N PRO A 52 13.80 -22.51 -25.83
CA PRO A 52 12.68 -23.39 -26.11
C PRO A 52 12.81 -24.78 -25.45
N TYR A 53 14.01 -25.15 -25.00
CA TYR A 53 14.27 -26.41 -24.30
C TYR A 53 14.28 -26.26 -22.77
N HIS A 54 14.02 -25.07 -22.26
CA HIS A 54 13.96 -24.74 -20.84
C HIS A 54 15.23 -25.07 -20.03
N LYS A 55 16.42 -25.13 -20.64
CA LYS A 55 17.66 -25.49 -19.93
C LYS A 55 18.26 -24.32 -19.14
N ARG A 56 17.84 -23.09 -19.43
CA ARG A 56 18.29 -21.86 -18.77
C ARG A 56 17.11 -21.07 -18.23
N PRO A 57 17.28 -20.33 -17.12
CA PRO A 57 16.24 -19.42 -16.65
C PRO A 57 15.98 -18.35 -17.71
N PRO A 58 14.73 -17.92 -17.91
CA PRO A 58 14.44 -16.79 -18.77
C PRO A 58 15.10 -15.53 -18.21
N GLU A 59 15.71 -14.73 -19.08
CA GLU A 59 16.16 -13.39 -18.72
C GLU A 59 14.97 -12.43 -18.81
N PHE A 60 14.98 -11.38 -17.98
CA PHE A 60 13.92 -10.39 -17.96
C PHE A 60 14.48 -8.99 -18.06
N GLN A 61 13.81 -8.15 -18.85
CA GLN A 61 14.06 -6.73 -18.91
C GLN A 61 12.87 -5.96 -18.36
N ILE A 62 13.13 -4.96 -17.53
CA ILE A 62 12.09 -4.05 -17.05
C ILE A 62 11.78 -3.08 -18.20
N GLN A 63 10.53 -3.09 -18.66
CA GLN A 63 10.02 -2.16 -19.66
C GLN A 63 8.90 -1.32 -19.07
N THR A 64 8.66 -0.16 -19.68
CA THR A 64 7.53 0.72 -19.34
C THR A 64 6.51 0.59 -20.45
N ALA A 65 5.27 0.24 -20.10
CA ALA A 65 4.19 0.07 -21.05
C ALA A 65 3.56 1.43 -21.38
N GLU A 66 3.35 1.68 -22.67
CA GLU A 66 2.52 2.77 -23.17
C GLU A 66 1.04 2.38 -23.15
N ARG A 67 0.16 3.38 -23.07
CA ARG A 67 -1.30 3.16 -22.92
C ARG A 67 -1.87 2.27 -24.03
N GLU A 68 -1.46 2.52 -25.27
CA GLU A 68 -1.96 1.79 -26.43
C GLU A 68 -1.55 0.30 -26.41
N GLN A 69 -0.36 -0.01 -25.90
CA GLN A 69 0.13 -1.39 -25.74
C GLN A 69 -0.67 -2.19 -24.71
N ILE A 70 -1.15 -1.51 -23.66
CA ILE A 70 -2.02 -2.11 -22.63
C ILE A 70 -3.43 -2.34 -23.19
N LEU A 71 -3.95 -1.38 -23.95
CA LEU A 71 -5.28 -1.45 -24.54
C LEU A 71 -5.36 -2.38 -25.76
N GLY A 72 -4.23 -2.87 -26.26
CA GLY A 72 -4.16 -3.67 -27.48
C GLY A 72 -4.63 -2.88 -28.72
N ARG A 73 -4.49 -1.55 -28.69
CA ARG A 73 -4.85 -0.65 -29.78
C ARG A 73 -3.57 -0.37 -30.57
N GLY A 74 -3.37 -1.07 -31.66
CA GLY A 74 -2.13 -1.02 -32.45
C GLY A 74 -1.85 -2.37 -33.10
N ASP A 75 -0.64 -2.55 -33.61
CA ASP A 75 -0.21 -3.85 -34.12
C ASP A 75 -0.17 -4.87 -32.98
N LYS A 76 -0.68 -6.09 -33.23
CA LYS A 76 -0.72 -7.15 -32.20
C LYS A 76 0.66 -7.43 -31.59
N GLU A 77 1.72 -7.26 -32.36
CA GLU A 77 3.11 -7.46 -31.92
C GLU A 77 3.58 -6.42 -30.89
N GLU A 78 2.89 -5.28 -30.79
CA GLU A 78 3.22 -4.22 -29.83
C GLU A 78 2.52 -4.40 -28.47
N SER A 79 1.60 -5.36 -28.36
CA SER A 79 0.91 -5.63 -27.09
C SER A 79 1.86 -6.23 -26.05
N ILE A 80 1.72 -5.78 -24.79
CA ILE A 80 2.48 -6.36 -23.67
C ILE A 80 2.07 -7.81 -23.34
N PHE A 81 0.89 -8.22 -23.81
CA PHE A 81 0.34 -9.57 -23.68
C PHE A 81 0.61 -10.41 -24.94
N HIS A 82 1.59 -10.03 -25.76
CA HIS A 82 2.00 -10.81 -26.92
C HIS A 82 3.38 -11.42 -26.68
N HIS A 83 3.40 -12.57 -26.04
CA HIS A 83 4.60 -13.38 -25.88
C HIS A 83 4.28 -14.89 -25.90
N LEU A 84 5.30 -15.72 -26.14
CA LEU A 84 5.15 -17.16 -26.01
C LEU A 84 4.91 -17.54 -24.54
N PRO A 85 4.02 -18.52 -24.25
CA PRO A 85 3.84 -19.00 -22.89
C PRO A 85 5.17 -19.42 -22.26
N LEU A 86 5.46 -18.93 -21.05
CA LEU A 86 6.64 -19.31 -20.29
C LEU A 86 6.25 -20.38 -19.28
N LEU A 87 6.68 -21.61 -19.53
CA LEU A 87 6.49 -22.72 -18.62
C LEU A 87 7.86 -23.27 -18.23
N TYR A 88 8.45 -22.69 -17.17
CA TYR A 88 9.70 -23.18 -16.57
C TYR A 88 9.44 -23.62 -15.13
N PRO A 89 8.91 -24.84 -14.90
CA PRO A 89 8.56 -25.33 -13.56
C PRO A 89 9.72 -25.30 -12.56
N GLN A 90 10.93 -25.59 -13.03
CA GLN A 90 12.17 -25.60 -12.25
C GLN A 90 12.59 -24.21 -11.74
N PHE A 91 12.03 -23.14 -12.30
CA PHE A 91 12.30 -21.75 -11.90
C PHE A 91 11.03 -21.06 -11.37
N ASP A 92 9.94 -21.81 -11.15
CA ASP A 92 8.61 -21.31 -10.78
C ASP A 92 8.08 -20.17 -11.67
N VAL A 93 8.51 -20.15 -12.94
CA VAL A 93 8.00 -19.21 -13.94
C VAL A 93 6.86 -19.88 -14.70
N LYS A 94 5.66 -19.35 -14.50
CA LYS A 94 4.43 -19.77 -15.19
C LYS A 94 3.72 -18.51 -15.63
N LEU A 95 3.79 -18.24 -16.93
CA LEU A 95 3.16 -17.08 -17.55
C LEU A 95 2.46 -17.53 -18.82
N ALA A 96 1.13 -17.50 -18.83
CA ALA A 96 0.36 -17.75 -20.04
C ALA A 96 0.63 -16.66 -21.09
N SER A 97 0.30 -16.92 -22.36
CA SER A 97 0.57 -15.98 -23.45
C SER A 97 -0.11 -14.62 -23.28
N ASP A 98 -1.19 -14.56 -22.52
CA ASP A 98 -2.02 -13.39 -22.22
C ASP A 98 -1.79 -12.80 -20.82
N GLU A 99 -0.75 -13.26 -20.12
CA GLU A 99 -0.37 -12.76 -18.80
C GLU A 99 0.88 -11.87 -18.87
N VAL A 100 1.17 -11.10 -17.82
CA VAL A 100 2.41 -10.33 -17.76
C VAL A 100 2.86 -10.18 -16.31
N TYR A 101 4.17 -10.25 -16.06
CA TYR A 101 4.70 -9.91 -14.75
C TYR A 101 4.77 -8.38 -14.58
N VAL A 102 3.90 -7.84 -13.73
CA VAL A 102 3.87 -6.42 -13.39
C VAL A 102 4.93 -6.10 -12.35
N VAL A 103 5.68 -5.02 -12.56
CA VAL A 103 6.64 -4.50 -11.60
C VAL A 103 5.96 -3.41 -10.77
N GLN A 104 5.69 -3.71 -9.51
CA GLN A 104 5.15 -2.74 -8.55
C GLN A 104 6.24 -2.23 -7.61
N VAL A 105 6.35 -0.90 -7.49
CA VAL A 105 7.26 -0.27 -6.54
C VAL A 105 6.51 -0.01 -5.24
N ALA A 106 7.09 -0.43 -4.12
CA ALA A 106 6.55 -0.21 -2.79
C ALA A 106 7.54 0.53 -1.89
N LYS A 107 7.03 1.30 -0.93
CA LYS A 107 7.82 1.84 0.18
C LYS A 107 7.20 1.38 1.48
N LYS A 108 8.05 0.98 2.43
CA LYS A 108 7.62 0.71 3.80
C LYS A 108 7.12 2.00 4.45
N ARG A 109 5.86 2.03 4.86
CA ARG A 109 5.21 3.19 5.48
C ARG A 109 4.46 2.79 6.74
N LEU A 110 4.31 3.74 7.63
CA LEU A 110 3.35 3.64 8.71
C LEU A 110 1.95 3.72 8.10
N VAL A 111 1.06 2.86 8.54
CA VAL A 111 -0.32 2.76 8.06
C VAL A 111 -1.26 2.63 9.23
N ILE A 112 -2.48 3.16 9.08
CA ILE A 112 -3.58 2.97 10.03
C ILE A 112 -4.47 1.87 9.48
N LEU A 113 -4.81 0.90 10.31
CA LEU A 113 -5.73 -0.17 9.96
C LEU A 113 -7.16 0.38 9.90
N MET A 114 -7.80 0.29 8.74
CA MET A 114 -9.13 0.82 8.48
C MET A 114 -10.22 -0.22 8.64
N SER A 115 -9.89 -1.50 8.48
CA SER A 115 -10.82 -2.62 8.61
C SER A 115 -10.27 -3.72 9.51
N SER A 116 -11.17 -4.51 10.09
CA SER A 116 -10.81 -5.84 10.58
C SER A 116 -10.33 -6.74 9.42
N PRO A 117 -9.57 -7.81 9.70
CA PRO A 117 -9.19 -8.77 8.67
C PRO A 117 -10.42 -9.35 7.97
N SER A 118 -10.34 -9.50 6.65
CA SER A 118 -11.37 -10.16 5.86
C SER A 118 -11.63 -11.58 6.38
N THR A 119 -12.89 -12.02 6.35
CA THR A 119 -13.22 -13.43 6.59
C THR A 119 -12.49 -14.30 5.54
N PRO A 120 -11.83 -15.40 5.95
CA PRO A 120 -11.19 -16.31 5.01
C PRO A 120 -12.20 -16.79 3.97
N TRP A 121 -11.86 -16.68 2.70
CA TRP A 121 -12.68 -17.18 1.61
C TRP A 121 -11.85 -18.08 0.70
N ARG A 122 -12.52 -19.06 0.08
CA ARG A 122 -11.90 -20.02 -0.83
C ARG A 122 -12.26 -19.67 -2.25
N VAL A 123 -11.26 -19.68 -3.14
CA VAL A 123 -11.51 -19.68 -4.58
C VAL A 123 -11.94 -21.08 -5.03
N SER A 124 -12.53 -21.20 -6.22
CA SER A 124 -12.97 -22.46 -6.82
C SER A 124 -11.88 -23.54 -6.88
N SER A 125 -10.60 -23.15 -6.89
CA SER A 125 -9.45 -24.07 -6.84
C SER A 125 -9.19 -24.68 -5.45
N GLY A 126 -10.03 -24.39 -4.45
CA GLY A 126 -9.88 -24.90 -3.08
C GLY A 126 -8.79 -24.21 -2.26
N ARG A 127 -7.99 -23.31 -2.86
CA ARG A 127 -6.97 -22.52 -2.16
C ARG A 127 -7.64 -21.46 -1.28
N THR A 128 -7.30 -21.47 0.01
CA THR A 128 -7.66 -20.37 0.93
C THR A 128 -6.88 -19.13 0.52
N ARG A 129 -7.57 -18.03 0.23
CA ARG A 129 -6.90 -16.74 -0.03
C ARG A 129 -6.34 -16.17 1.26
N GLU A 130 -5.28 -15.37 1.13
CA GLU A 130 -4.70 -14.66 2.27
C GLU A 130 -5.74 -13.71 2.90
N ASN A 131 -5.75 -13.64 4.24
CA ASN A 131 -6.56 -12.67 4.95
C ASN A 131 -5.97 -11.28 4.71
N CYS A 132 -6.80 -10.37 4.20
CA CYS A 132 -6.38 -9.02 3.88
C CYS A 132 -7.03 -7.99 4.81
N CYS A 133 -6.41 -6.83 4.94
CA CYS A 133 -6.96 -5.68 5.65
C CYS A 133 -6.91 -4.43 4.76
N LEU A 134 -7.85 -3.51 4.98
CA LEU A 134 -7.76 -2.16 4.43
C LEU A 134 -6.85 -1.30 5.32
N VAL A 135 -5.91 -0.61 4.70
CA VAL A 135 -4.96 0.27 5.39
C VAL A 135 -4.89 1.64 4.73
N ALA A 136 -4.78 2.68 5.55
CA ALA A 136 -4.59 4.05 5.12
C ALA A 136 -3.13 4.47 5.38
N PRO A 137 -2.35 4.84 4.33
CA PRO A 137 -0.96 5.22 4.49
C PRO A 137 -0.81 6.58 5.17
N VAL A 138 0.16 6.66 6.09
CA VAL A 138 0.59 7.91 6.74
C VAL A 138 1.75 8.52 5.95
N TYR A 139 1.64 9.81 5.67
CA TYR A 139 2.63 10.65 5.01
C TYR A 139 3.13 11.70 5.98
N SER A 140 4.44 11.88 6.08
CA SER A 140 5.01 12.97 6.87
C SER A 140 4.96 14.27 6.08
N PHE A 141 4.80 15.40 6.79
CA PHE A 141 5.04 16.70 6.17
C PHE A 141 6.51 16.83 5.77
N ASN A 142 6.78 17.40 4.59
CA ASN A 142 8.12 17.69 4.08
C ASN A 142 8.30 19.20 3.88
N GLU A 143 9.51 19.65 3.56
CA GLU A 143 9.84 21.06 3.36
C GLU A 143 9.06 21.73 2.21
N GLY A 144 8.61 20.95 1.22
CA GLY A 144 7.75 21.44 0.13
C GLY A 144 6.32 21.77 0.55
N HIS A 145 5.86 21.30 1.72
CA HIS A 145 4.54 21.61 2.24
C HIS A 145 4.55 22.93 3.02
N SER A 146 3.87 23.95 2.48
CA SER A 146 3.77 25.28 3.10
C SER A 146 3.10 25.23 4.47
N GLY A 147 3.45 26.18 5.35
CA GLY A 147 2.83 26.29 6.68
C GLY A 147 1.31 26.47 6.60
N GLN A 148 0.83 27.26 5.63
CA GLN A 148 -0.61 27.47 5.39
C GLN A 148 -1.31 26.15 5.03
N TRP A 149 -0.70 25.32 4.19
CA TRP A 149 -1.28 24.04 3.82
C TRP A 149 -1.32 23.06 4.99
N ARG A 150 -0.24 22.99 5.79
CA ARG A 150 -0.22 22.17 7.02
C ARG A 150 -1.33 22.60 8.00
N CYS A 151 -1.53 23.90 8.19
CA CYS A 151 -2.63 24.42 9.00
C CYS A 151 -4.01 24.07 8.42
N ALA A 152 -4.18 24.15 7.10
CA ALA A 152 -5.43 23.77 6.43
C ALA A 152 -5.77 22.28 6.64
N VAL A 153 -4.77 21.40 6.52
CA VAL A 153 -4.92 19.96 6.82
C VAL A 153 -5.27 19.74 8.30
N GLY A 154 -4.58 20.42 9.22
CA GLY A 154 -4.87 20.34 10.67
C GLY A 154 -6.25 20.86 11.06
N ASN A 155 -6.82 21.76 10.27
CA ASN A 155 -8.17 22.29 10.43
C ASN A 155 -9.21 21.53 9.59
N PHE A 156 -8.89 20.35 9.05
CA PHE A 156 -9.80 19.50 8.28
C PHE A 156 -10.45 20.22 7.09
N GLN A 157 -9.72 21.11 6.41
CA GLN A 157 -10.24 21.81 5.23
C GLN A 157 -10.32 20.94 3.96
N PHE A 158 -9.80 19.71 4.01
CA PHE A 158 -9.78 18.77 2.90
C PHE A 158 -10.42 17.46 3.35
N GLU A 159 -11.46 17.00 2.66
CA GLU A 159 -12.22 15.79 3.02
C GLU A 159 -11.39 14.52 2.85
N GLU A 160 -10.44 14.50 1.92
CA GLU A 160 -9.61 13.31 1.66
C GLU A 160 -8.38 13.21 2.57
N LEU A 161 -8.14 14.23 3.41
CA LEU A 161 -6.94 14.31 4.25
C LEU A 161 -7.30 14.31 5.73
N PHE A 162 -6.62 13.46 6.48
CA PHE A 162 -6.74 13.42 7.94
C PHE A 162 -5.40 13.77 8.58
N TYR A 163 -5.38 14.77 9.46
CA TYR A 163 -4.16 15.19 10.14
C TYR A 163 -3.67 14.13 11.14
N VAL A 164 -2.38 13.82 11.09
CA VAL A 164 -1.72 12.85 11.97
C VAL A 164 -0.67 13.59 12.80
N PRO A 165 -0.92 13.78 14.10
CA PRO A 165 -0.04 14.59 14.93
C PRO A 165 1.27 13.88 15.25
N LYS A 166 2.36 14.63 15.36
CA LYS A 166 3.65 14.12 15.84
C LYS A 166 3.53 13.49 17.23
N SER A 167 4.19 12.34 17.44
CA SER A 167 4.40 11.75 18.76
C SER A 167 5.86 11.34 18.94
N THR A 168 6.56 11.97 19.89
CA THR A 168 7.93 11.61 20.24
C THR A 168 8.00 10.24 20.92
N THR A 169 7.07 9.96 21.83
CA THR A 169 6.96 8.68 22.58
C THR A 169 6.83 7.48 21.64
N HIS A 170 6.02 7.62 20.59
CA HIS A 170 5.73 6.53 19.65
C HIS A 170 6.54 6.62 18.35
N THR A 171 7.49 7.56 18.26
CA THR A 171 8.30 7.86 17.07
C THR A 171 7.49 8.11 15.80
N ILE A 172 6.33 8.75 15.94
CA ILE A 172 5.45 9.13 14.84
C ILE A 172 5.78 10.57 14.42
N ALA A 173 6.09 10.74 13.14
CA ALA A 173 6.33 12.05 12.56
C ALA A 173 5.02 12.80 12.31
N ASP A 174 5.10 14.13 12.35
CA ASP A 174 3.98 14.99 11.99
C ASP A 174 3.59 14.80 10.53
N GLY A 175 2.29 14.66 10.26
CA GLY A 175 1.86 14.20 8.96
C GLY A 175 0.37 14.21 8.72
N TYR A 176 -0.03 13.42 7.73
CA TYR A 176 -1.39 13.29 7.28
C TYR A 176 -1.62 11.92 6.64
N VAL A 177 -2.88 11.49 6.63
CA VAL A 177 -3.38 10.34 5.88
C VAL A 177 -4.04 10.85 4.61
N ARG A 178 -3.99 10.02 3.57
CA ARG A 178 -4.71 10.21 2.31
C ARG A 178 -5.73 9.11 2.14
N PHE A 179 -7.01 9.41 2.27
CA PHE A 179 -8.07 8.41 2.11
C PHE A 179 -8.21 7.94 0.65
N ASP A 180 -7.84 8.78 -0.33
CA ASP A 180 -7.74 8.40 -1.75
C ASP A 180 -6.63 7.35 -2.03
N ARG A 181 -5.80 7.04 -1.02
CA ARG A 181 -4.68 6.08 -1.11
C ARG A 181 -4.85 4.87 -0.20
N VAL A 182 -6.07 4.60 0.28
CA VAL A 182 -6.37 3.36 1.00
C VAL A 182 -6.09 2.16 0.08
N GLN A 183 -5.39 1.15 0.63
CA GLN A 183 -5.04 -0.06 -0.10
C GLN A 183 -5.40 -1.29 0.70
N THR A 184 -5.62 -2.40 -0.02
CA THR A 184 -5.73 -3.72 0.58
C THR A 184 -4.34 -4.31 0.72
N VAL A 185 -3.98 -4.78 1.91
CA VAL A 185 -2.71 -5.47 2.15
C VAL A 185 -2.96 -6.82 2.83
N PRO A 186 -2.21 -7.88 2.46
CA PRO A 186 -2.18 -9.12 3.22
C PRO A 186 -1.80 -8.87 4.68
N ARG A 187 -2.53 -9.51 5.60
CA ARG A 187 -2.26 -9.46 7.04
C ARG A 187 -0.83 -9.85 7.36
N ALA A 188 -0.25 -10.79 6.61
CA ALA A 188 1.13 -11.25 6.78
C ALA A 188 2.18 -10.16 6.54
N TRP A 189 1.83 -9.07 5.84
CA TRP A 189 2.74 -7.96 5.56
C TRP A 189 2.71 -6.86 6.63
N LEU A 190 1.70 -6.90 7.51
CA LEU A 190 1.62 -5.99 8.63
C LEU A 190 2.67 -6.40 9.67
N GLY A 191 3.55 -5.46 10.02
CA GLY A 191 4.51 -5.64 11.11
C GLY A 191 3.84 -5.84 12.48
N ARG A 192 4.61 -5.79 13.56
CA ARG A 192 4.02 -5.79 14.90
C ARG A 192 3.44 -4.40 15.20
N ALA A 193 2.16 -4.32 15.59
CA ALA A 193 1.60 -3.11 16.17
C ALA A 193 2.11 -2.94 17.59
N ARG A 194 2.41 -1.69 17.94
CA ARG A 194 2.67 -1.28 19.33
C ARG A 194 1.78 -0.11 19.75
N VAL A 195 1.07 0.49 18.79
CA VAL A 195 0.41 1.77 18.93
C VAL A 195 -0.93 1.72 18.22
N ALA A 196 -1.92 2.36 18.80
CA ALA A 196 -3.23 2.60 18.21
C ALA A 196 -3.59 4.09 18.33
N LEU A 197 -4.44 4.57 17.45
CA LEU A 197 -5.11 5.86 17.62
C LEU A 197 -6.01 5.82 18.86
N HIS A 198 -6.11 6.95 19.54
CA HIS A 198 -7.09 7.11 20.61
C HIS A 198 -8.52 6.93 20.06
N PRO A 199 -9.43 6.30 20.81
CA PRO A 199 -10.82 6.08 20.36
C PRO A 199 -11.55 7.34 19.89
N ASP A 200 -11.24 8.50 20.47
CA ASP A 200 -11.85 9.76 20.03
C ASP A 200 -11.38 10.23 18.66
N LEU A 201 -10.13 9.93 18.28
CA LEU A 201 -9.66 10.19 16.91
C LEU A 201 -10.27 9.23 15.90
N LEU A 202 -10.57 7.99 16.30
CA LEU A 202 -11.18 7.00 15.43
C LEU A 202 -12.56 7.44 14.92
N LYS A 203 -13.33 8.19 15.71
CA LYS A 203 -14.63 8.73 15.32
C LYS A 203 -14.53 9.66 14.10
N TRP A 204 -13.48 10.45 14.01
CA TRP A 204 -13.22 11.33 12.86
C TRP A 204 -12.77 10.58 11.60
N VAL A 205 -12.42 9.31 11.73
CA VAL A 205 -12.09 8.43 10.60
C VAL A 205 -13.35 7.69 10.13
N ASP A 206 -14.47 7.80 10.86
CA ASP A 206 -15.77 7.20 10.55
C ASP A 206 -16.73 8.15 9.82
N ASP A 207 -16.64 9.44 10.12
CA ASP A 207 -17.44 10.50 9.51
C ASP A 207 -16.94 10.89 8.11
#